data_AF-A0A327YSW0-F1
#
_entry.id   AF-A0A327YSW0-F1
#
_cell.length_a   1.000
_cell.length_b   1.000
_cell.length_c   1.000
_cell.angle_alpha   90.00
_cell.angle_beta   90.00
_cell.angle_gamma   90.00
#
_symmetry.space_group_name_H-M   'P 1'
#
loop_
_entity.id
_entity.type
_entity.pdbx_description
1 polymer ?
#
loop_
_entity_poly.entity_id
_entity_poly.type
_entity_poly.pdbx_seq_one_letter_code
_entity_poly.pdbx_strand_id
1 'polypeptide(L)' 'MAFSDYIVDIPLTGGTDAGPITAYRHNGSLMAVRDRGPLWIVYPYDSRAAYQTEQISSRRIWQLGRIVVVE' A
#
# COMPACT_ATOMS: atom_id res chain seq x y z
N MET A 1 -18.80 1.57 -9.41
CA MET A 1 -18.63 0.41 -8.50
C MET A 1 -17.27 -0.18 -8.79
N ALA A 2 -16.39 -0.23 -7.79
CA ALA A 2 -15.22 -1.10 -7.81
C ALA A 2 -15.01 -1.56 -6.37
N PHE A 3 -15.65 -2.67 -6.04
CA PHE A 3 -15.24 -3.50 -4.92
C PHE A 3 -14.35 -4.57 -5.54
N SER A 4 -13.22 -4.15 -6.11
CA SER A 4 -12.32 -5.12 -6.77
C SER A 4 -11.65 -5.93 -5.69
N ASP A 5 -11.74 -7.26 -5.78
CA ASP A 5 -10.95 -8.22 -5.02
C ASP A 5 -9.48 -8.16 -5.47
N TYR A 6 -8.87 -6.98 -5.32
CA TYR A 6 -7.53 -6.68 -5.79
C TYR A 6 -6.52 -7.24 -4.80
N ILE A 7 -5.75 -8.23 -5.25
CA ILE A 7 -4.72 -8.91 -4.48
C ILE A 7 -3.36 -8.54 -5.06
N VAL A 8 -2.39 -8.29 -4.19
CA VAL A 8 -1.00 -8.02 -4.55
C VAL A 8 -0.09 -8.87 -3.69
N ASP A 9 0.87 -9.52 -4.34
CA ASP A 9 1.96 -10.21 -3.66
C ASP A 9 3.12 -9.26 -3.40
N ILE A 10 3.58 -9.26 -2.14
CA ILE A 10 4.70 -8.43 -1.68
C ILE A 10 5.81 -9.36 -1.18
N PRO A 11 6.93 -9.47 -1.90
CA PRO A 11 8.04 -10.32 -1.48
C PRO A 11 8.73 -9.73 -0.25
N LEU A 12 8.86 -10.53 0.81
CA LEU A 12 9.55 -10.14 2.06
C LEU A 12 11.06 -9.96 1.85
N THR A 13 11.66 -10.70 0.93
CA THR A 13 13.12 -10.75 0.69
C THR A 13 13.61 -9.80 -0.40
N GLY A 14 12.69 -9.07 -1.07
CA GLY A 14 13.02 -8.09 -2.12
C GLY A 14 12.56 -6.66 -1.81
N GLY A 15 11.95 -6.44 -0.65
CA GLY A 15 11.59 -5.11 -0.17
C GLY A 15 12.83 -4.40 0.34
N THR A 16 13.20 -3.30 -0.33
CA THR A 16 14.10 -2.27 0.23
C THR A 16 13.79 -2.01 1.70
N ASP A 17 14.81 -1.80 2.54
CA ASP A 17 14.81 -1.81 4.03
C ASP A 17 13.60 -1.20 4.78
N ALA A 18 12.77 -0.38 4.13
CA ALA A 18 11.60 0.25 4.73
C ALA A 18 10.24 -0.41 4.36
N GLY A 19 10.18 -1.25 3.33
CA GLY A 19 8.95 -1.96 2.90
C GLY A 19 7.75 -1.03 2.62
N PRO A 20 6.55 -1.61 2.41
CA PRO A 20 5.30 -0.84 2.43
C PRO A 20 4.89 -0.50 3.86
N ILE A 21 4.19 0.62 4.03
CA ILE A 21 3.55 1.05 5.27
C ILE A 21 2.03 1.02 5.13
N THR A 22 1.34 0.87 6.26
CA THR A 22 -0.12 1.04 6.33
C THR A 22 -0.43 2.45 6.81
N ALA A 23 -1.00 3.27 5.93
CA ALA A 23 -1.44 4.62 6.23
C ALA A 23 -2.93 4.63 6.60
N TYR A 24 -3.26 5.34 7.69
CA TYR A 24 -4.64 5.60 8.13
C TYR A 24 -4.91 7.11 8.33
N ARG A 25 -3.86 7.93 8.22
CA ARG A 25 -3.91 9.39 8.23
C ARG A 25 -3.20 9.95 7.00
N HIS A 26 -3.73 11.05 6.51
CA HIS A 26 -3.13 11.86 5.47
C HIS A 26 -3.13 13.32 5.93
N ASN A 27 -1.97 13.97 5.92
CA ASN A 27 -1.78 15.35 6.41
C ASN A 27 -2.39 15.58 7.81
N GLY A 28 -2.14 14.66 8.74
CA GLY A 28 -2.62 14.71 10.12
C GLY A 28 -4.09 14.31 10.33
N SER A 29 -4.89 14.24 9.27
CA SER A 29 -6.33 13.91 9.34
C SER A 29 -6.60 12.44 9.03
N LEU A 30 -7.65 11.87 9.64
CA LEU A 30 -8.09 10.50 9.33
C LEU A 30 -8.57 10.42 7.88
N MET A 31 -8.20 9.33 7.21
CA MET A 31 -8.61 9.10 5.82
C MET A 31 -10.05 8.61 5.75
N ALA A 32 -10.88 9.27 4.95
CA ALA A 32 -12.25 8.83 4.71
C ALA A 32 -12.28 7.64 3.75
N VAL A 33 -13.31 6.80 3.83
CA VAL A 33 -13.52 5.64 2.93
C VAL A 33 -13.47 6.04 1.45
N ARG A 34 -14.03 7.20 1.13
CA ARG A 34 -14.05 7.78 -0.23
C ARG A 34 -12.72 8.40 -0.67
N ASP A 35 -11.79 8.62 0.26
CA ASP A 35 -10.45 9.13 0.02
C ASP A 35 -9.42 8.11 0.51
N ARG A 36 -9.49 6.91 -0.07
CA ARG A 36 -8.49 5.83 0.10
C ARG A 36 -8.36 5.27 1.52
N GLY A 37 -9.24 5.66 2.44
CA GLY A 37 -9.29 5.17 3.81
C GLY A 37 -10.16 3.91 3.98
N PRO A 38 -10.25 3.37 5.20
CA PRO A 38 -9.50 3.81 6.38
C PRO A 38 -8.04 3.31 6.40
N LEU A 39 -7.71 2.32 5.56
CA LEU A 39 -6.38 1.71 5.49
C LEU A 39 -5.88 1.68 4.04
N TRP A 40 -4.68 2.21 3.85
CA TRP A 40 -3.98 2.26 2.57
C TRP A 40 -2.57 1.67 2.71
N ILE A 41 -2.26 0.64 1.91
CA ILE A 41 -0.88 0.17 1.72
C ILE A 41 -0.14 1.07 0.73
N VAL A 42 0.94 1.71 1.18
CA VAL A 42 1.81 2.57 0.35
C VAL A 42 3.27 2.27 0.55
N TYR A 43 4.06 2.44 -0.51
CA TYR A 43 5.52 2.52 -0.40
C TYR A 43 5.94 3.98 -0.22
N PRO A 44 6.99 4.27 0.55
CA PRO A 44 7.49 5.63 0.76
C PRO A 44 8.21 6.14 -0.50
N TYR A 45 7.42 6.49 -1.52
CA TYR A 45 7.85 6.80 -2.89
C TYR A 45 8.95 7.88 -2.98
N ASP A 46 8.87 8.88 -2.10
CA ASP A 46 9.82 10.00 -2.06
C ASP A 46 11.12 9.66 -1.33
N SER A 47 11.17 8.54 -0.62
CA SER A 47 12.37 8.14 0.14
C SER A 47 13.44 7.50 -0.74
N ARG A 48 13.07 6.81 -1.83
CA ARG A 48 14.01 6.05 -2.69
C ARG A 48 13.47 5.90 -4.12
N ALA A 49 14.34 6.08 -5.12
CA ALA A 49 14.03 5.87 -6.54
C ALA A 49 13.55 4.43 -6.86
N ALA A 50 13.95 3.44 -6.07
CA ALA A 50 13.51 2.05 -6.22
C ALA A 50 11.98 1.87 -6.05
N TYR A 51 11.32 2.78 -5.33
CA TYR A 51 9.86 2.79 -5.18
C TYR A 51 9.14 3.49 -6.33
N GLN A 52 9.90 4.10 -7.25
CA GLN A 52 9.38 4.91 -8.35
C GLN A 52 9.15 4.12 -9.64
N THR A 53 9.00 2.81 -9.50
CA THR A 53 8.71 1.92 -10.62
C THR A 53 7.21 1.70 -10.74
N GLU A 54 6.76 1.48 -11.98
CA GLU A 54 5.36 1.12 -12.26
C GLU A 54 4.92 -0.12 -11.48
N GLN A 55 5.85 -1.07 -11.32
CA GLN A 55 5.61 -2.33 -10.63
C GLN A 55 5.45 -2.20 -9.11
N ILE A 56 6.01 -1.16 -8.49
CA ILE A 56 5.74 -0.81 -7.08
C ILE A 56 4.48 0.06 -6.99
N SER A 57 4.25 0.93 -7.98
CA SER A 57 3.08 1.79 -8.01
C SER A 57 1.77 0.99 -8.05
N SER A 58 1.74 -0.13 -8.79
CA SER A 58 0.59 -1.03 -8.85
C SER A 58 0.29 -1.70 -7.51
N ARG A 59 1.28 -1.85 -6.62
CA ARG A 59 1.12 -2.54 -5.32
C ARG A 59 0.40 -1.72 -4.24
N ARG A 60 -0.14 -0.54 -4.60
CA ARG A 60 -0.86 0.33 -3.68
C ARG A 60 -2.30 -0.17 -3.53
N ILE A 61 -2.66 -0.63 -2.34
CA ILE A 61 -3.99 -1.16 -2.05
C ILE A 61 -4.76 -0.19 -1.18
N TRP A 62 -5.90 0.29 -1.67
CA TRP A 62 -6.87 1.08 -0.90
C TRP A 62 -7.91 0.15 -0.30
N GLN A 63 -8.49 0.53 0.84
CA GLN A 63 -9.52 -0.26 1.53
C GLN A 63 -9.06 -1.68 1.87
N LEU A 64 -7.85 -1.80 2.43
CA LEU A 64 -7.27 -3.08 2.82
C LEU A 64 -8.23 -3.89 3.70
N GLY A 65 -8.65 -5.07 3.22
CA GLY A 65 -9.55 -5.97 3.94
C GLY A 65 -8.85 -7.15 4.64
N ARG A 66 -7.72 -7.64 4.11
CA ARG A 66 -7.00 -8.79 4.64
C ARG A 66 -5.52 -8.76 4.24
N ILE A 67 -4.65 -9.20 5.15
CA ILE A 67 -3.26 -9.58 4.86
C ILE A 67 -3.13 -11.07 5.17
N VAL A 68 -2.47 -11.81 4.29
CA VAL A 68 -2.11 -13.22 4.50
C VAL A 68 -0.59 -13.34 4.35
N VAL A 69 0.05 -14.02 5.28
CA VAL A 69 1.46 -14.40 5.17
C VAL A 69 1.49 -15.85 4.70
N VAL A 70 2.21 -16.08 3.61
CA VAL A 70 2.41 -17.41 3.01
C VAL A 70 3.88 -17.79 3.19
N GLU A 71 4.13 -19.05 3.55
CA GLU A 71 5.49 -19.62 3.70
C GLU A 71 6.13 -19.99 2.36
#